data_AF-A0A4Y7PDX8-F1
#
_entry.id   AF-A0A4Y7PDX8-F1
#
_cell.length_a   1.000
_cell.length_b   1.000
_cell.length_c   1.000
_cell.angle_alpha   90.00
_cell.angle_beta   90.00
_cell.angle_gamma   90.00
#
_symmetry.space_group_name_H-M   'P 1'
#
loop_
_entity.id
_entity.type
_entity.pdbx_description
1 polymer ?
#
loop_
_entity_poly.entity_id
_entity_poly.type
_entity_poly.pdbx_seq_one_letter_code
_entity_poly.pdbx_strand_id
1 'polypeptide(L)'
;MVIRDVVTRWNYTHAMIRRASLLYKAVDEWVFEHEELHEFMLTASEWKMLKELANVLEVESPKFVTVESEFDEVVDIHAGYPSNIAC
;
A
#
# COMPACT_ATOMS: atom_id res chain seq x y z
N MET A 1 7.82 22.80 -14.26
CA MET A 1 7.90 22.19 -12.93
C MET A 1 6.56 21.56 -12.64
N VAL A 2 6.45 20.23 -12.71
CA VAL A 2 5.20 19.52 -12.41
C VAL A 2 5.17 19.35 -10.90
N ILE A 3 4.23 20.01 -10.24
CA ILE A 3 3.98 19.81 -8.81
C ILE A 3 3.49 18.37 -8.68
N ARG A 4 4.28 17.50 -8.06
CA ARG A 4 3.85 16.12 -7.76
C ARG A 4 2.79 16.23 -6.66
N ASP A 5 1.55 16.02 -7.04
CA ASP A 5 0.42 16.09 -6.14
C ASP A 5 0.60 15.03 -5.04
N VAL A 6 0.86 15.53 -3.83
CA VAL A 6 0.87 14.84 -2.54
C VAL A 6 1.71 13.55 -2.46
N VAL A 7 2.95 13.68 -1.98
CA VAL A 7 3.88 12.58 -1.63
C VAL A 7 3.20 11.45 -0.85
N THR A 8 2.20 11.75 0.00
CA THR A 8 1.54 10.75 0.84
C THR A 8 0.37 10.04 0.15
N ARG A 9 -0.41 10.70 -0.71
CA ARG A 9 -1.69 10.15 -1.21
C ARG A 9 -1.49 8.95 -2.13
N TRP A 10 -0.52 9.04 -3.04
CA TRP A 10 -0.24 7.94 -3.98
C TRP A 10 0.60 6.83 -3.34
N ASN A 11 1.40 7.17 -2.33
CA ASN A 11 2.15 6.19 -1.53
C ASN A 11 1.23 5.31 -0.68
N TYR A 12 0.17 5.87 -0.08
CA TYR A 12 -0.83 5.07 0.64
C TYR A 12 -1.58 4.13 -0.30
N THR A 13 -1.97 4.58 -1.49
CA THR A 13 -2.61 3.72 -2.50
C THR A 13 -1.68 2.59 -2.93
N HIS A 14 -0.40 2.89 -3.21
CA HIS A 14 0.60 1.86 -3.53
C HIS A 14 0.75 0.84 -2.39
N ALA A 15 0.93 1.30 -1.15
CA ALA A 15 1.07 0.43 0.02
C ALA A 15 -0.19 -0.43 0.25
N MET A 16 -1.38 0.14 0.08
CA MET A 16 -2.65 -0.58 0.19
C MET A 16 -2.76 -1.69 -0.86
N ILE A 17 -2.44 -1.40 -2.13
CA ILE A 17 -2.51 -2.41 -3.20
C ILE A 17 -1.47 -3.52 -2.98
N ARG A 18 -0.25 -3.19 -2.54
CA ARG A 18 0.77 -4.19 -2.19
C ARG A 18 0.30 -5.06 -1.03
N ARG A 19 -0.28 -4.47 0.02
CA ARG A 19 -0.81 -5.21 1.17
C ARG A 19 -1.98 -6.11 0.79
N ALA A 20 -2.93 -5.60 0.00
CA ALA A 20 -4.06 -6.37 -0.53
C ALA A 20 -3.58 -7.54 -1.40
N SER A 21 -2.56 -7.33 -2.24
CA SER A 21 -1.98 -8.38 -3.09
C SER A 21 -1.32 -9.50 -2.27
N LEU A 22 -0.66 -9.17 -1.15
CA LEU A 22 -0.10 -10.16 -0.22
C LEU A 22 -1.19 -10.97 0.49
N LEU A 23 -2.31 -10.33 0.80
CA LEU A 23 -3.46 -10.94 1.49
C LEU A 23 -4.52 -11.49 0.52
N TYR A 24 -4.20 -11.61 -0.78
CA TYR A 24 -5.15 -11.95 -1.84
C TYR A 24 -6.11 -13.10 -1.46
N LYS A 25 -5.57 -14.23 -0.99
CA LYS A 25 -6.38 -15.40 -0.62
C LYS A 25 -7.36 -15.12 0.52
N ALA A 26 -6.90 -14.42 1.55
CA ALA A 26 -7.72 -14.09 2.71
C ALA A 26 -8.81 -13.07 2.37
N VAL A 27 -8.49 -12.10 1.50
CA VAL A 27 -9.47 -11.13 1.01
C VAL A 27 -10.53 -11.80 0.13
N ASP A 28 -10.11 -12.69 -0.77
CA ASP A 28 -11.01 -13.41 -1.68
C ASP A 28 -11.97 -14.34 -0.93
N GLU A 29 -11.45 -15.08 0.05
CA GLU A 29 -12.23 -15.92 0.96
C GLU A 29 -13.20 -15.09 1.81
N TRP A 30 -12.72 -13.99 2.41
CA TRP A 30 -13.57 -13.11 3.21
C TRP A 30 -14.73 -12.50 2.41
N VAL A 31 -14.44 -11.99 1.20
CA VAL A 31 -15.47 -11.41 0.33
C VAL A 31 -16.44 -12.49 -0.14
N PHE A 32 -15.97 -13.71 -0.42
CA PHE A 32 -16.86 -14.82 -0.79
C PHE A 32 -17.84 -15.18 0.34
N GLU A 33 -17.41 -15.16 1.60
CA GLU A 33 -18.23 -15.49 2.77
C GLU A 33 -19.26 -14.40 3.12
N HIS A 34 -19.06 -13.15 2.70
CA HIS A 34 -19.90 -12.00 3.03
C HIS A 34 -20.67 -11.52 1.79
N GLU A 35 -21.95 -11.94 1.67
CA GLU A 35 -22.81 -11.66 0.52
C GLU A 35 -22.93 -10.16 0.20
N GLU A 36 -22.93 -9.30 1.23
CA GLU A 36 -22.97 -7.85 1.08
C GLU A 36 -21.72 -7.26 0.40
N LEU A 37 -20.62 -8.03 0.35
CA LEU A 37 -19.36 -7.61 -0.27
C LEU A 37 -19.16 -8.20 -1.66
N HIS A 38 -20.07 -9.04 -2.16
CA HIS A 38 -19.92 -9.71 -3.46
C HIS A 38 -19.76 -8.74 -4.62
N GLU A 39 -20.34 -7.52 -4.54
CA GLU A 39 -20.15 -6.48 -5.55
C GLU A 39 -18.69 -5.97 -5.64
N PHE A 40 -17.89 -6.18 -4.59
CA PHE A 40 -16.48 -5.83 -4.53
C PHE A 40 -15.54 -7.01 -4.84
N MET A 41 -16.09 -8.17 -5.21
CA MET A 41 -15.28 -9.31 -5.61
C MET A 41 -14.57 -9.00 -6.93
N LEU A 42 -13.24 -9.05 -6.89
CA LEU A 42 -12.40 -8.73 -8.03
C LEU A 42 -12.08 -10.00 -8.83
N THR A 43 -12.25 -9.91 -10.14
CA THR A 43 -11.83 -10.94 -11.09
C THR A 43 -10.30 -11.07 -11.13
N ALA A 44 -9.81 -12.21 -11.64
CA ALA A 44 -8.38 -12.42 -11.84
C ALA A 44 -7.72 -11.35 -12.74
N SER A 45 -8.46 -10.82 -13.73
CA SER A 45 -8.00 -9.71 -14.59
C SER A 45 -7.88 -8.39 -13.82
N GLU A 46 -8.80 -8.09 -12.91
CA GLU A 46 -8.75 -6.88 -12.10
C GLU A 46 -7.62 -6.94 -11.06
N TRP A 47 -7.40 -8.11 -10.46
CA TRP A 47 -6.23 -8.34 -9.61
C TRP A 47 -4.91 -8.17 -10.36
N LYS A 48 -4.86 -8.61 -11.62
CA LYS A 48 -3.69 -8.38 -12.49
C LYS A 48 -3.50 -6.90 -12.77
N MET A 49 -4.57 -6.19 -13.12
CA MET A 49 -4.54 -4.74 -13.35
C MET A 49 -4.10 -3.97 -12.10
N LEU A 50 -4.56 -4.36 -10.91
CA LEU A 50 -4.12 -3.77 -9.65
C LEU A 50 -2.62 -3.93 -9.42
N LYS A 51 -2.05 -5.10 -9.73
CA LYS A 51 -0.60 -5.33 -9.62
C LYS A 51 0.17 -4.46 -10.62
N GLU A 52 -0.33 -4.31 -11.84
CA GLU A 52 0.27 -3.42 -12.84
C GLU A 52 0.20 -1.96 -12.40
N LEU A 53 -0.93 -1.51 -11.84
CA LEU A 53 -1.08 -0.19 -11.25
C LEU A 53 -0.13 0.03 -10.08
N ALA A 54 0.09 -0.96 -9.21
CA ALA A 54 1.06 -0.85 -8.13
C ALA A 54 2.47 -0.58 -8.67
N ASN A 55 2.87 -1.23 -9.76
CA ASN A 55 4.19 -0.99 -10.37
C ASN A 55 4.29 0.42 -10.98
N VAL A 56 3.21 0.97 -11.54
CA VAL A 56 3.18 2.34 -12.07
C VAL A 56 3.23 3.38 -10.95
N LEU A 57 2.57 3.06 -9.82
CA LEU A 57 2.53 3.92 -8.63
C LEU A 57 3.76 3.77 -7.74
N GLU A 58 4.68 2.87 -8.06
CA GLU A 58 5.94 2.69 -7.35
C GLU A 58 6.82 3.92 -7.61
N VAL A 59 6.67 4.92 -6.74
CA VAL A 59 7.57 6.05 -6.71
C VAL A 59 8.83 5.57 -6.00
N GLU A 60 9.97 5.62 -6.68
CA GLU A 60 11.28 5.51 -6.03
C GLU A 60 11.41 6.64 -5.00
N SER A 61 10.94 6.41 -3.78
CA SER A 61 11.29 7.25 -2.66
C SER A 61 12.80 7.12 -2.48
N PRO A 62 13.55 8.24 -2.37
CA PRO A 62 14.97 8.14 -2.05
C PRO A 62 15.11 7.26 -0.82
N LYS A 63 15.91 6.18 -0.95
CA LYS A 63 16.21 5.27 0.15
C LYS A 63 16.83 6.11 1.25
N PHE A 64 16.06 6.46 2.27
CA PHE A 64 16.63 6.89 3.53
C PHE A 64 17.36 5.67 4.05
N VAL A 65 18.69 5.67 3.90
CA VAL A 65 19.55 4.62 4.42
C VAL A 65 19.45 4.70 5.94
N THR A 66 18.60 3.86 6.53
CA THR A 66 18.72 3.51 7.94
C THR A 66 19.87 2.53 8.03
N VAL A 67 21.03 3.04 8.46
CA VAL A 67 22.19 2.23 8.84
C VAL A 67 21.84 1.55 10.16
N GLU A 68 22.13 0.24 10.21
CA GLU A 68 22.11 -0.67 11.37
C GLU A 68 20.72 -1.01 11.94
N SER A 69 20.40 -2.25 12.32
CA SER A 69 21.14 -3.48 12.59
C SER A 69 20.08 -4.58 12.74
N GLU A 70 20.46 -5.85 12.57
CA GLU A 70 19.65 -7.04 12.84
C GLU A 70 18.71 -6.88 14.05
N PHE A 71 17.43 -7.25 13.91
CA PHE A 71 16.71 -8.20 14.77
C PHE A 71 15.26 -8.30 14.30
N ASP A 72 14.77 -9.53 14.26
CA ASP A 72 13.38 -9.89 14.01
C ASP A 72 12.40 -9.14 14.93
N GLU A 73 11.14 -9.11 14.45
CA GLU A 73 9.90 -8.95 15.23
C GLU A 73 9.28 -7.55 15.39
N VAL A 74 7.96 -7.53 15.13
CA VAL A 74 6.94 -6.53 15.43
C VAL A 74 7.01 -5.21 14.65
N VAL A 75 6.15 -5.11 13.63
CA VAL A 75 5.77 -3.84 13.00
C VAL A 75 4.94 -3.04 14.02
N ASP A 76 5.63 -2.29 14.87
CA ASP A 76 5.04 -1.21 15.64
C ASP A 76 4.86 -0.01 14.72
N ILE A 77 3.60 0.24 14.36
CA ILE A 77 3.19 1.44 13.64
C ILE A 77 3.10 2.57 14.67
N HIS A 78 4.22 3.08 15.19
CA HIS A 78 4.23 4.35 15.92
C HIS A 78 5.55 5.11 15.76
N ALA A 79 5.36 6.41 15.46
CA ALA A 79 6.30 7.52 15.53
C ALA A 79 7.21 7.76 14.31
N GLY A 80 7.03 8.95 13.70
CA GLY A 80 8.11 9.56 12.92
C GLY A 80 7.75 10.50 11.76
N TYR A 81 6.52 11.02 11.62
CA TYR A 81 6.32 12.12 10.66
C TYR A 81 6.73 13.44 11.30
N PRO A 82 7.73 14.17 10.74
CA PRO A 82 8.08 15.48 11.25
C PRO A 82 6.89 16.41 11.08
N SER A 83 6.41 16.91 12.21
CA SER A 83 5.45 17.99 12.37
C SER A 83 6.01 19.27 11.74
N ASN A 84 5.92 19.38 10.41
CA ASN A 84 6.08 20.63 9.68
C ASN A 84 4.84 20.84 8.80
N ILE A 85 3.70 20.98 9.47
CA ILE A 85 2.61 21.83 8.98
C ILE A 85 2.68 23.06 9.88
N ALA A 86 3.54 24.00 9.50
CA ALA A 86 3.50 25.36 9.99
C ALA A 86 3.02 26.24 8.84
N CYS A 87 1.94 26.99 9.13
CA CYS A 87 1.19 27.94 8.31
C CYS A 87 0.16 27.36 7.34
#